data_AF-A0A944KXC8-F1
#
_entry.id   AF-A0A944KXC8-F1
#
_cell.length_a   1.000
_cell.length_b   1.000
_cell.length_c   1.000
_cell.angle_alpha   90.00
_cell.angle_beta   90.00
_cell.angle_gamma   90.00
#
_symmetry.space_group_name_H-M   'P 1'
#
loop_
_entity.id
_entity.type
_entity.pdbx_description
1 polymer ?
#
loop_
_entity_poly.entity_id
_entity_poly.type
_entity_poly.pdbx_seq_one_letter_code
_entity_poly.pdbx_strand_id
1 'polypeptide(L)'
;MSTPTLFEQDPAPATRPAAGPRPLVIGLDPSLTSCGIAGADWADAIRPKKQTGHARLGWLLDEITDRTKAADLVVIEGPAYGQQLQAGHHERAGLWWLITQGLFRRGIPYGVANPHLRTIYATGKANPAQDQPREKRARIAKGMVHSFVVEQLGIWCEGTGRYDAADAAVFVAMGLDWLGYPLLTLPQQQRRALDTVHWPTATVAVAR
;
A
#
# COMPACT_ATOMS: atom_id res chain seq x y z
N MET A 1 21.34 -32.93 33.19
CA MET A 1 21.15 -31.48 33.43
C MET A 1 20.73 -30.87 32.11
N SER A 2 19.42 -30.66 31.91
CA SER A 2 18.88 -30.10 30.67
C SER A 2 18.88 -28.59 30.77
N THR A 3 19.58 -27.95 29.84
CA THR A 3 19.58 -26.50 29.62
C THR A 3 18.16 -26.06 29.25
N PRO A 4 17.55 -25.08 29.95
CA PRO A 4 16.27 -24.54 29.53
C PRO A 4 16.46 -23.71 28.26
N THR A 5 15.70 -24.05 27.22
CA THR A 5 15.56 -23.28 25.98
C THR A 5 15.08 -21.86 26.31
N LEU A 6 15.86 -20.85 25.93
CA LEU A 6 15.46 -19.45 26.01
C LEU A 6 14.16 -19.24 25.22
N PHE A 7 13.16 -18.64 25.85
CA PHE A 7 11.93 -18.20 25.20
C PHE A 7 12.26 -17.29 24.01
N GLU A 8 11.74 -17.67 22.84
CA GLU A 8 11.70 -16.84 21.65
C GLU A 8 10.89 -15.58 22.03
N GLN A 9 11.55 -14.42 22.11
CA GLN A 9 10.89 -13.18 22.49
C GLN A 9 9.86 -12.83 21.41
N ASP A 10 8.58 -12.73 21.81
CA ASP A 10 7.56 -12.15 20.96
C ASP A 10 8.02 -10.76 20.49
N PRO A 11 7.87 -10.41 19.20
CA PRO A 11 8.29 -9.12 18.71
C PRO A 11 7.57 -8.02 19.47
N ALA A 12 8.34 -7.01 19.92
CA ALA A 12 7.83 -5.88 20.66
C ALA A 12 6.63 -5.24 19.94
N PRO A 13 5.56 -4.85 20.66
CA PRO A 13 4.36 -4.29 20.06
C PRO A 13 4.65 -2.96 19.36
N ALA A 14 3.89 -2.69 18.30
CA ALA A 14 3.98 -1.44 17.54
C ALA A 14 3.62 -0.23 18.43
N THR A 15 4.41 0.85 18.36
CA THR A 15 4.18 2.08 19.13
C THR A 15 4.03 3.28 18.20
N ARG A 16 3.09 4.20 18.49
CA ARG A 16 2.89 5.43 17.70
C ARG A 16 3.87 6.52 18.13
N PRO A 17 4.66 7.11 17.21
CA PRO A 17 5.44 8.31 17.48
C PRO A 17 4.55 9.54 17.71
N ALA A 18 5.13 10.60 18.31
CA ALA A 18 4.43 11.88 18.49
C ALA A 18 4.12 12.53 17.13
N ALA A 19 2.93 13.13 16.98
CA ALA A 19 2.51 13.77 15.74
C ALA A 19 3.26 15.10 15.53
N GLY A 20 4.19 15.11 14.57
CA GLY A 20 4.86 16.32 14.06
C GLY A 20 4.54 16.58 12.58
N PRO A 21 5.08 17.65 11.99
CA PRO A 21 5.03 17.87 10.55
C PRO A 21 5.59 16.66 9.80
N ARG A 22 4.91 16.21 8.74
CA ARG A 22 5.31 15.07 7.93
C ARG A 22 5.05 15.34 6.44
N PRO A 23 5.81 14.70 5.53
CA PRO A 23 5.57 14.78 4.10
C PRO A 23 4.18 14.26 3.72
N LEU A 24 3.59 14.81 2.66
CA LEU A 24 2.36 14.32 2.07
C LEU A 24 2.64 13.09 1.20
N VAL A 25 2.55 11.91 1.82
CA VAL A 25 2.65 10.62 1.12
C VAL A 25 1.26 10.12 0.74
N ILE A 26 1.08 9.73 -0.51
CA ILE A 26 -0.15 9.11 -1.02
C ILE A 26 0.12 7.66 -1.44
N GLY A 27 -0.70 6.72 -0.95
CA GLY A 27 -0.64 5.31 -1.31
C GLY A 27 -1.67 4.99 -2.40
N LEU A 28 -1.30 4.15 -3.37
CA LEU A 28 -2.18 3.71 -4.47
C LEU A 28 -2.15 2.19 -4.63
N ASP A 29 -3.35 1.59 -4.68
CA ASP A 29 -3.57 0.19 -5.06
C ASP A 29 -4.41 0.16 -6.36
N PRO A 30 -3.78 0.24 -7.56
CA PRO A 30 -4.49 0.45 -8.80
C PRO A 30 -5.35 -0.75 -9.23
N SER A 31 -6.62 -0.47 -9.48
CA SER A 31 -7.56 -1.48 -9.97
C SER A 31 -8.63 -0.83 -10.84
N LEU A 32 -9.09 -1.59 -11.83
CA LEU A 32 -10.13 -1.15 -12.76
C LEU A 32 -11.53 -1.10 -12.13
N THR A 33 -11.73 -1.71 -10.95
CA THR A 33 -13.07 -1.82 -10.35
C THR A 33 -13.15 -1.24 -8.94
N SER A 34 -12.01 -1.09 -8.27
CA SER A 34 -11.90 -0.58 -6.90
C SER A 34 -10.46 -0.17 -6.63
N CYS A 35 -10.10 1.06 -7.02
CA CYS A 35 -8.75 1.59 -6.84
C CYS A 35 -8.61 2.11 -5.41
N GLY A 36 -7.76 1.46 -4.61
CA GLY A 36 -7.43 1.96 -3.28
C GLY A 36 -6.60 3.23 -3.37
N ILE A 37 -6.90 4.22 -2.53
CA ILE A 37 -6.10 5.42 -2.36
C ILE A 37 -6.12 5.86 -0.90
N ALA A 38 -5.00 6.31 -0.37
CA ALA A 38 -4.91 6.71 1.03
C ALA A 38 -3.91 7.85 1.26
N GLY A 39 -4.13 8.56 2.36
CA GLY A 39 -3.16 9.45 3.01
C GLY A 39 -2.82 8.95 4.40
N ALA A 40 -2.11 9.78 5.18
CA ALA A 40 -1.55 9.36 6.47
C ALA A 40 -2.59 9.07 7.57
N ASP A 41 -3.81 9.57 7.38
CA ASP A 41 -4.91 9.56 8.34
C ASP A 41 -6.27 9.22 7.71
N TRP A 42 -6.29 8.91 6.41
CA TRP A 42 -7.50 8.58 5.67
C TRP A 42 -7.24 7.52 4.60
N ALA A 43 -8.27 6.77 4.23
CA ALA A 43 -8.24 5.83 3.12
C ALA A 43 -9.61 5.77 2.43
N ASP A 44 -9.59 5.55 1.12
CA ASP A 44 -10.78 5.48 0.27
C ASP A 44 -10.59 4.45 -0.86
N ALA A 45 -11.68 4.05 -1.50
CA ALA A 45 -11.70 3.21 -2.68
C ALA A 45 -12.50 3.87 -3.80
N ILE A 46 -11.79 4.32 -4.83
CA ILE A 46 -12.36 4.97 -6.02
C ILE A 46 -12.93 3.89 -6.94
N ARG A 47 -14.24 3.97 -7.24
CA ARG A 47 -14.96 2.93 -7.98
C ARG A 47 -15.67 3.51 -9.22
N PRO A 48 -15.26 3.11 -10.44
CA PRO A 48 -15.77 3.67 -11.71
C PRO A 48 -17.17 3.13 -12.11
N LYS A 49 -18.00 2.75 -11.13
CA LYS A 49 -19.38 2.26 -11.29
C LYS A 49 -19.62 1.42 -12.56
N LYS A 50 -20.26 2.02 -13.59
CA LYS A 50 -20.64 1.35 -14.85
C LYS A 50 -19.71 1.71 -16.03
N GLN A 51 -18.68 2.51 -15.80
CA GLN A 51 -17.75 2.93 -16.84
C GLN A 51 -16.86 1.76 -17.28
N THR A 52 -16.55 1.70 -18.57
CA THR A 52 -15.68 0.68 -19.18
C THR A 52 -14.70 1.34 -20.17
N GLY A 53 -13.69 0.58 -20.63
CA GLY A 53 -12.74 1.04 -21.65
C GLY A 53 -12.07 2.38 -21.31
N HIS A 54 -11.91 3.23 -22.33
CA HIS A 54 -11.30 4.55 -22.19
C HIS A 54 -12.04 5.48 -21.23
N ALA A 55 -13.38 5.43 -21.16
CA ALA A 55 -14.16 6.26 -20.25
C ALA A 55 -13.82 5.96 -18.78
N ARG A 56 -13.67 4.67 -18.45
CA ARG A 56 -13.20 4.24 -17.12
C ARG A 56 -11.77 4.70 -16.85
N LEU A 57 -10.87 4.52 -17.81
CA LEU A 57 -9.47 4.90 -17.64
C LEU A 57 -9.32 6.41 -17.43
N GLY A 58 -10.00 7.24 -18.24
CA GLY A 58 -10.00 8.69 -18.10
C GLY A 58 -10.52 9.12 -16.72
N TRP A 59 -11.68 8.61 -16.31
CA TRP A 59 -12.24 8.96 -15.01
C TRP A 59 -11.34 8.54 -13.83
N LEU A 60 -10.77 7.33 -13.86
CA LEU A 60 -9.81 6.90 -12.84
C LEU A 60 -8.57 7.80 -12.82
N LEU A 61 -8.06 8.19 -13.98
CA LEU A 61 -6.89 9.07 -14.09
C LEU A 61 -7.18 10.45 -13.50
N ASP A 62 -8.34 11.02 -13.77
CA ASP A 62 -8.74 12.33 -13.26
C ASP A 62 -8.83 12.30 -11.72
N GLU A 63 -9.51 11.28 -11.17
CA GLU A 63 -9.68 11.09 -9.73
C GLU A 63 -8.34 10.86 -9.00
N ILE A 64 -7.42 10.09 -9.59
CA ILE A 64 -6.09 9.84 -9.04
C ILE A 64 -5.22 11.09 -9.18
N THR A 65 -5.29 11.78 -10.32
CA THR A 65 -4.51 12.98 -10.57
C THR A 65 -4.86 14.07 -9.58
N ASP A 66 -6.14 14.32 -9.35
CA ASP A 66 -6.61 15.34 -8.42
C ASP A 66 -6.13 15.07 -6.98
N ARG A 67 -6.21 13.81 -6.52
CA ARG A 67 -5.81 13.41 -5.17
C ARG A 67 -4.29 13.31 -4.96
N THR A 68 -3.50 13.20 -6.04
CA THR A 68 -2.03 13.08 -5.95
C THR A 68 -1.30 14.36 -6.33
N LYS A 69 -1.99 15.42 -6.78
CA LYS A 69 -1.36 16.62 -7.37
C LYS A 69 -0.40 17.37 -6.45
N ALA A 70 -0.60 17.27 -5.14
CA ALA A 70 0.22 17.94 -4.13
C ALA A 70 1.13 16.97 -3.35
N ALA A 71 1.17 15.68 -3.73
CA ALA A 71 1.93 14.68 -3.00
C ALA A 71 3.45 14.95 -3.11
N ASP A 72 4.14 14.82 -1.98
CA ASP A 72 5.61 14.83 -1.94
C ASP A 72 6.16 13.48 -2.42
N LEU A 73 5.42 12.39 -2.17
CA LEU A 73 5.75 11.03 -2.61
C LEU A 73 4.46 10.24 -2.87
N VAL A 74 4.47 9.45 -3.93
CA VAL A 74 3.43 8.43 -4.16
C VAL A 74 4.02 7.03 -4.01
N VAL A 75 3.36 6.13 -3.27
CA VAL A 75 3.73 4.71 -3.23
C VAL A 75 2.65 3.90 -3.93
N ILE A 76 3.00 3.22 -5.02
CA ILE A 76 2.06 2.54 -5.90
C ILE A 76 2.34 1.03 -5.95
N GLU A 77 1.29 0.21 -5.93
CA GLU A 77 1.43 -1.23 -6.22
C GLU A 77 2.00 -1.42 -7.65
N GLY A 78 3.01 -2.29 -7.78
CA GLY A 78 3.57 -2.68 -9.05
C GLY A 78 2.61 -3.50 -9.90
N PRO A 79 2.79 -3.53 -11.23
CA PRO A 79 1.90 -4.27 -12.11
C PRO A 79 2.01 -5.79 -11.84
N ALA A 80 0.87 -6.48 -11.87
CA ALA A 80 0.81 -7.92 -11.64
C ALA A 80 1.33 -8.69 -12.88
N TYR A 81 2.64 -8.95 -12.94
CA TYR A 81 3.28 -9.66 -14.06
C TYR A 81 2.83 -11.13 -14.26
N GLY A 82 2.14 -11.73 -13.28
CA GLY A 82 1.82 -13.16 -13.25
C GLY A 82 0.46 -13.59 -13.86
N GLN A 83 -0.29 -12.70 -14.52
CA GLN A 83 -1.65 -12.99 -15.01
C GLN A 83 -1.82 -12.65 -16.50
N GLN A 84 -0.91 -13.15 -17.34
CA GLN A 84 -0.79 -12.80 -18.77
C GLN A 84 -2.00 -13.19 -19.65
N LEU A 85 -2.97 -13.97 -19.15
CA LEU A 85 -4.08 -14.54 -19.94
C LEU A 85 -5.48 -14.06 -19.53
N GLN A 86 -5.61 -13.11 -18.59
CA GLN A 86 -6.91 -12.65 -18.09
C GLN A 86 -7.44 -11.43 -18.87
N ALA A 87 -8.74 -11.41 -19.16
CA ALA A 87 -9.42 -10.24 -19.72
C ALA A 87 -9.21 -9.02 -18.80
N GLY A 88 -8.82 -7.88 -19.38
CA GLY A 88 -8.49 -6.65 -18.62
C GLY A 88 -7.05 -6.54 -18.12
N HIS A 89 -6.18 -7.54 -18.38
CA HIS A 89 -4.75 -7.46 -18.05
C HIS A 89 -4.07 -6.27 -18.76
N HIS A 90 -4.30 -6.11 -20.06
CA HIS A 90 -3.77 -4.98 -20.83
C HIS A 90 -4.30 -3.63 -20.34
N GLU A 91 -5.58 -3.55 -19.97
CA GLU A 91 -6.17 -2.32 -19.44
C GLU A 91 -5.61 -1.96 -18.06
N ARG A 92 -5.35 -2.95 -17.19
CA ARG A 92 -4.72 -2.71 -15.88
C ARG A 92 -3.27 -2.25 -16.03
N ALA A 93 -2.51 -2.90 -16.91
CA ALA A 93 -1.16 -2.46 -17.25
C ALA A 93 -1.18 -1.05 -17.86
N GLY A 94 -2.15 -0.78 -18.75
CA GLY A 94 -2.39 0.54 -19.33
C GLY A 94 -2.70 1.60 -18.27
N LEU A 95 -3.60 1.32 -17.33
CA LEU A 95 -3.91 2.20 -16.20
C LEU A 95 -2.65 2.51 -15.38
N TRP A 96 -1.86 1.49 -15.05
CA TRP A 96 -0.63 1.66 -14.28
C TRP A 96 0.35 2.61 -14.99
N TRP A 97 0.61 2.39 -16.29
CA TRP A 97 1.48 3.26 -17.08
C TRP A 97 0.97 4.68 -17.20
N LEU A 98 -0.35 4.85 -17.35
CA LEU A 98 -0.99 6.16 -17.42
C LEU A 98 -0.82 6.93 -16.09
N ILE A 99 -0.96 6.25 -14.95
CA ILE A 99 -0.73 6.85 -13.62
C ILE A 99 0.74 7.26 -13.46
N THR A 100 1.68 6.34 -13.68
CA THR A 100 3.11 6.60 -13.47
C THR A 100 3.66 7.65 -14.43
N GLN A 101 3.20 7.66 -15.68
CA GLN A 101 3.51 8.74 -16.62
C GLN A 101 2.93 10.08 -16.18
N GLY A 102 1.72 10.10 -15.61
CA GLY A 102 1.11 11.30 -15.05
C GLY A 102 1.91 11.89 -13.88
N LEU A 103 2.38 11.03 -12.97
CA LEU A 103 3.26 11.42 -11.86
C LEU A 103 4.60 11.95 -12.37
N PHE A 104 5.24 11.24 -13.30
CA PHE A 104 6.50 11.63 -13.91
C PHE A 104 6.42 13.01 -14.57
N ARG A 105 5.38 13.27 -15.37
CA ARG A 105 5.19 14.56 -16.05
C ARG A 105 4.99 15.74 -15.09
N ARG A 106 4.51 15.46 -13.87
CA ARG A 106 4.31 16.45 -12.80
C ARG A 106 5.52 16.60 -11.88
N GLY A 107 6.58 15.81 -12.09
CA GLY A 107 7.75 15.80 -11.21
C GLY A 107 7.48 15.22 -9.82
N ILE A 108 6.40 14.42 -9.67
CA ILE A 108 6.09 13.79 -8.38
C ILE A 108 6.84 12.46 -8.29
N PRO A 109 7.76 12.30 -7.32
CA PRO A 109 8.50 11.06 -7.18
C PRO A 109 7.56 9.94 -6.70
N TYR A 110 7.83 8.71 -7.14
CA TYR A 110 7.02 7.56 -6.73
C TYR A 110 7.87 6.32 -6.46
N GLY A 111 7.45 5.54 -5.46
CA GLY A 111 7.99 4.23 -5.14
C GLY A 111 7.07 3.12 -5.65
N VAL A 112 7.63 2.05 -6.22
CA VAL A 112 6.85 0.90 -6.73
C VAL A 112 7.03 -0.30 -5.81
N ALA A 113 5.94 -0.72 -5.17
CA ALA A 113 5.93 -1.83 -4.21
C ALA A 113 5.30 -3.08 -4.82
N ASN A 114 5.94 -4.25 -4.67
CA ASN A 114 5.32 -5.53 -5.06
C ASN A 114 4.09 -5.82 -4.17
N PRO A 115 3.02 -6.44 -4.71
CA PRO A 115 1.84 -6.83 -3.94
C PRO A 115 2.11 -7.44 -2.56
N HIS A 116 3.10 -8.32 -2.42
CA HIS A 116 3.35 -9.02 -1.15
C HIS A 116 3.92 -8.12 -0.06
N LEU A 117 4.54 -6.98 -0.41
CA LEU A 117 5.24 -6.12 0.53
C LEU A 117 4.30 -5.50 1.56
N ARG A 118 3.07 -5.14 1.16
CA ARG A 118 2.07 -4.64 2.10
C ARG A 118 1.70 -5.68 3.16
N THR A 119 1.63 -6.96 2.77
CA THR A 119 1.33 -8.06 3.69
C THR A 119 2.48 -8.31 4.64
N ILE A 120 3.73 -8.26 4.15
CA ILE A 120 4.92 -8.36 5.00
C ILE A 120 4.98 -7.20 5.98
N TYR A 121 4.74 -5.97 5.52
CA TYR A 121 4.76 -4.78 6.37
C TYR A 121 3.68 -4.84 7.46
N ALA A 122 2.45 -5.23 7.09
CA ALA A 122 1.35 -5.31 8.04
C ALA A 122 1.48 -6.49 9.02
N THR A 123 2.00 -7.65 8.59
CA THR A 123 1.90 -8.91 9.36
C THR A 123 3.23 -9.56 9.71
N GLY A 124 4.35 -9.07 9.18
CA GLY A 124 5.67 -9.69 9.29
C GLY A 124 5.89 -10.89 8.35
N LYS A 125 4.86 -11.36 7.64
CA LYS A 125 4.91 -12.58 6.80
C LYS A 125 4.40 -12.30 5.38
N ALA A 126 5.03 -12.93 4.38
CA ALA A 126 4.54 -12.86 2.99
C ALA A 126 3.24 -13.66 2.80
N ASN A 127 3.13 -14.81 3.49
CA ASN A 127 1.97 -15.70 3.45
C ASN A 127 1.42 -15.92 4.86
N PRO A 128 0.80 -14.92 5.48
CA PRO A 128 0.37 -14.99 6.87
C PRO A 128 -0.77 -16.01 7.11
N ALA A 129 -1.49 -16.38 6.05
CA ALA A 129 -2.59 -17.34 6.09
C ALA A 129 -2.21 -18.70 5.48
N GLN A 130 -0.92 -19.07 5.44
CA GLN A 130 -0.46 -20.32 4.81
C GLN A 130 -1.10 -21.58 5.41
N ASP A 131 -1.41 -21.57 6.71
CA ASP A 131 -2.01 -22.72 7.41
C ASP A 131 -3.53 -22.84 7.16
N GLN A 132 -4.12 -21.86 6.46
CA GLN A 132 -5.53 -21.83 6.15
C GLN A 132 -5.83 -22.54 4.81
N PRO A 133 -7.09 -22.95 4.56
CA PRO A 133 -7.48 -23.52 3.26
C PRO A 133 -7.14 -22.59 2.10
N ARG A 134 -6.60 -23.15 1.00
CA ARG A 134 -6.00 -22.41 -0.13
C ARG A 134 -6.94 -21.33 -0.67
N GLU A 135 -8.23 -21.66 -0.78
CA GLU A 135 -9.30 -20.81 -1.28
C GLU A 135 -9.64 -19.63 -0.36
N LYS A 136 -9.30 -19.71 0.93
CA LYS A 136 -9.54 -18.64 1.92
C LYS A 136 -8.31 -17.78 2.19
N ARG A 137 -7.09 -18.26 1.85
CA ARG A 137 -5.82 -17.58 2.20
C ARG A 137 -5.78 -16.12 1.78
N ALA A 138 -6.16 -15.81 0.54
CA ALA A 138 -6.15 -14.45 0.03
C ALA A 138 -7.12 -13.54 0.81
N ARG A 139 -8.32 -14.05 1.13
CA ARG A 139 -9.33 -13.31 1.89
C ARG A 139 -8.89 -13.05 3.32
N ILE A 140 -8.26 -14.03 3.95
CA ILE A 140 -7.74 -13.93 5.32
C ILE A 140 -6.56 -12.97 5.36
N ALA A 141 -5.62 -13.08 4.42
CA ALA A 141 -4.49 -12.14 4.33
C ALA A 141 -4.96 -10.69 4.15
N LYS A 142 -5.94 -10.44 3.28
CA LYS A 142 -6.59 -9.12 3.15
C LYS A 142 -7.26 -8.67 4.45
N GLY A 143 -7.90 -9.59 5.18
CA GLY A 143 -8.46 -9.34 6.51
C GLY A 143 -7.41 -8.90 7.53
N MET A 144 -6.26 -9.57 7.56
CA MET A 144 -5.17 -9.24 8.48
C MET A 144 -4.54 -7.87 8.18
N VAL A 145 -4.38 -7.54 6.89
CA VAL A 145 -3.94 -6.20 6.46
C VAL A 145 -4.95 -5.13 6.89
N HIS A 146 -6.24 -5.39 6.67
CA HIS A 146 -7.31 -4.49 7.10
C HIS A 146 -7.34 -4.26 8.61
N SER A 147 -7.26 -5.33 9.42
CA SER A 147 -7.14 -5.24 10.88
C SER A 147 -5.93 -4.42 11.30
N PHE A 148 -4.75 -4.63 10.70
CA PHE A 148 -3.58 -3.81 10.98
C PHE A 148 -3.85 -2.32 10.75
N VAL A 149 -4.47 -1.96 9.63
CA VAL A 149 -4.79 -0.57 9.31
C VAL A 149 -5.79 0.05 10.28
N VAL A 150 -6.88 -0.65 10.59
CA VAL A 150 -7.94 -0.12 11.47
C VAL A 150 -7.47 -0.08 12.93
N GLU A 151 -6.86 -1.16 13.42
CA GLU A 151 -6.55 -1.32 14.85
C GLU A 151 -5.22 -0.67 15.23
N GLN A 152 -4.19 -0.80 14.39
CA GLN A 152 -2.84 -0.31 14.71
C GLN A 152 -2.64 1.11 14.19
N LEU A 153 -2.89 1.35 12.89
CA LEU A 153 -2.75 2.69 12.30
C LEU A 153 -3.88 3.64 12.71
N GLY A 154 -5.05 3.11 13.10
CA GLY A 154 -6.21 3.92 13.46
C GLY A 154 -6.87 4.59 12.25
N ILE A 155 -6.65 4.06 11.05
CA ILE A 155 -7.23 4.60 9.81
C ILE A 155 -8.53 3.87 9.52
N TRP A 156 -9.60 4.64 9.35
CA TRP A 156 -10.93 4.09 9.08
C TRP A 156 -11.04 3.56 7.64
N CYS A 157 -11.34 2.27 7.50
CA CYS A 157 -11.50 1.60 6.20
C CYS A 157 -12.78 0.74 6.22
N GLU A 158 -13.88 1.23 5.65
CA GLU A 158 -15.17 0.53 5.69
C GLU A 158 -15.85 0.37 4.33
N GLY A 159 -16.89 -0.46 4.31
CA GLY A 159 -17.73 -0.66 3.13
C GLY A 159 -17.14 -1.62 2.10
N THR A 160 -17.54 -1.42 0.84
CA THR A 160 -17.31 -2.38 -0.26
C THR A 160 -15.86 -2.41 -0.77
N GLY A 161 -15.12 -1.31 -0.63
CA GLY A 161 -13.71 -1.19 -1.05
C GLY A 161 -12.72 -1.21 0.12
N ARG A 162 -13.16 -1.58 1.33
CA ARG A 162 -12.35 -1.51 2.57
C ARG A 162 -10.98 -2.19 2.48
N TYR A 163 -10.88 -3.28 1.73
CA TYR A 163 -9.61 -4.00 1.59
C TYR A 163 -8.64 -3.27 0.67
N ASP A 164 -9.13 -2.70 -0.42
CA ASP A 164 -8.29 -1.96 -1.38
C ASP A 164 -7.85 -0.63 -0.74
N ALA A 165 -8.73 0.03 0.01
CA ALA A 165 -8.42 1.21 0.84
C ALA A 165 -7.34 0.89 1.90
N ALA A 166 -7.46 -0.25 2.60
CA ALA A 166 -6.46 -0.69 3.56
C ALA A 166 -5.11 -1.04 2.90
N ASP A 167 -5.12 -1.71 1.75
CA ASP A 167 -3.92 -2.00 0.98
C ASP A 167 -3.17 -0.70 0.62
N ALA A 168 -3.90 0.33 0.17
CA ALA A 168 -3.34 1.66 -0.08
C ALA A 168 -2.80 2.36 1.18
N ALA A 169 -3.49 2.26 2.32
CA ALA A 169 -3.05 2.85 3.58
C ALA A 169 -1.72 2.24 4.07
N VAL A 170 -1.48 0.95 3.82
CA VAL A 170 -0.18 0.34 4.12
C VAL A 170 0.91 0.93 3.25
N PHE A 171 0.66 1.22 1.96
CA PHE A 171 1.65 1.88 1.11
C PHE A 171 2.01 3.28 1.61
N VAL A 172 1.06 4.03 2.17
CA VAL A 172 1.36 5.30 2.86
C VAL A 172 2.29 5.07 4.04
N ALA A 173 1.95 4.11 4.92
CA ALA A 173 2.76 3.79 6.09
C ALA A 173 4.19 3.39 5.70
N MET A 174 4.33 2.59 4.63
CA MET A 174 5.63 2.21 4.07
C MET A 174 6.43 3.41 3.55
N GLY A 175 5.80 4.30 2.78
CA GLY A 175 6.47 5.49 2.25
C GLY A 175 6.92 6.45 3.35
N LEU A 176 6.08 6.66 4.36
CA LEU A 176 6.43 7.47 5.52
C LEU A 176 7.55 6.85 6.36
N ASP A 177 7.54 5.53 6.58
CA ASP A 177 8.64 4.83 7.28
C ASP A 177 9.96 4.96 6.51
N TRP A 178 9.93 4.78 5.18
CA TRP A 178 11.11 4.98 4.34
C TRP A 178 11.67 6.40 4.41
N LEU A 179 10.81 7.42 4.49
CA LEU A 179 11.22 8.83 4.65
C LEU A 179 11.69 9.17 6.08
N GLY A 180 11.59 8.25 7.04
CA GLY A 180 11.96 8.47 8.44
C GLY A 180 10.86 9.09 9.31
N TYR A 181 9.60 9.07 8.83
CA TYR A 181 8.42 9.56 9.54
C TYR A 181 7.41 8.43 9.83
N PRO A 182 7.82 7.28 10.40
CA PRO A 182 6.94 6.12 10.52
C PRO A 182 5.67 6.42 11.32
N LEU A 183 4.52 5.92 10.85
CA LEU A 183 3.26 6.00 11.60
C LEU A 183 3.26 5.11 12.85
N LEU A 184 4.02 4.02 12.79
CA LEU A 184 4.23 3.06 13.85
C LEU A 184 5.69 2.63 13.85
N THR A 185 6.28 2.53 15.03
CA THR A 185 7.56 1.84 15.20
C THR A 185 7.33 0.35 15.05
N LEU A 186 7.77 -0.24 13.94
CA LEU A 186 7.59 -1.66 13.65
C LEU A 186 8.91 -2.44 13.85
N PRO A 187 8.86 -3.71 14.28
CA PRO A 187 10.00 -4.61 14.28
C PRO A 187 10.61 -4.82 12.88
N GLN A 188 11.90 -5.16 12.84
CA GLN A 188 12.65 -5.29 11.59
C GLN A 188 12.05 -6.34 10.63
N GLN A 189 11.39 -7.38 11.16
CA GLN A 189 10.70 -8.39 10.34
C GLN A 189 9.57 -7.82 9.47
N GLN A 190 8.92 -6.74 9.91
CA GLN A 190 7.93 -6.02 9.11
C GLN A 190 8.62 -5.00 8.20
N ARG A 191 9.57 -4.23 8.76
CA ARG A 191 10.29 -3.16 8.02
C ARG A 191 11.11 -3.67 6.84
N ARG A 192 11.54 -4.95 6.83
CA ARG A 192 12.21 -5.57 5.65
C ARG A 192 11.38 -5.51 4.36
N ALA A 193 10.07 -5.26 4.46
CA ALA A 193 9.24 -5.02 3.28
C ALA A 193 9.73 -3.81 2.46
N LEU A 194 10.38 -2.84 3.10
CA LEU A 194 10.87 -1.62 2.44
C LEU A 194 12.12 -1.86 1.58
N ASP A 195 12.90 -2.90 1.88
CA ASP A 195 14.21 -3.16 1.26
C ASP A 195 14.12 -3.46 -0.24
N THR A 196 12.96 -3.93 -0.69
CA THR A 196 12.73 -4.36 -2.09
C THR A 196 11.72 -3.48 -2.83
N VAL A 197 11.26 -2.39 -2.20
CA VAL A 197 10.48 -1.38 -2.91
C VAL A 197 11.42 -0.64 -3.85
N HIS A 198 10.97 -0.40 -5.07
CA HIS A 198 11.71 0.43 -6.02
C HIS A 198 11.43 1.90 -5.71
N TRP A 199 12.23 2.47 -4.82
CA TRP A 199 12.12 3.88 -4.41
C TRP A 199 12.59 4.84 -5.52
N PRO A 200 12.06 6.07 -5.56
CA PRO A 200 12.48 7.07 -6.53
C PRO A 200 13.95 7.46 -6.28
N THR A 201 14.70 7.66 -7.37
CA THR A 201 16.08 8.17 -7.30
C THR A 201 16.14 9.69 -7.13
N ALA A 202 15.08 10.40 -7.51
CA ALA A 202 14.96 11.84 -7.29
C ALA A 202 14.81 12.15 -5.80
N THR A 203 15.44 13.24 -5.36
CA THR A 203 15.29 13.72 -3.99
C THR A 203 13.84 14.09 -3.71
N VAL A 204 13.24 13.45 -2.71
CA VAL A 204 11.93 13.86 -2.18
C VAL A 204 12.15 15.11 -1.34
N ALA A 205 11.55 16.23 -1.75
CA ALA A 205 11.61 17.46 -0.99
C ALA A 205 10.77 17.30 0.29
N VAL A 206 11.42 16.92 1.39
CA VAL A 206 10.80 16.83 2.70
C VAL A 206 11.25 18.01 3.56
N ALA A 207 10.32 18.82 4.04
CA ALA A 207 10.63 19.86 5.03
C ALA A 207 11.07 19.17 6.33
N ARG A 208 12.31 19.43 6.76
CA ARG A 208 12.84 19.00 8.07
C ARG A 208 12.57 20.06 9.12
#